data_AF-A0A352VP59-F1
#
_entry.id   AF-A0A352VP59-F1
#
_cell.length_a   1.000
_cell.length_b   1.000
_cell.length_c   1.000
_cell.angle_alpha   90.00
_cell.angle_beta   90.00
_cell.angle_gamma   90.00
#
_symmetry.space_group_name_H-M   'P 1'
#
loop_
_entity.id
_entity.type
_entity.pdbx_description
1 polymer ?
#
loop_
_entity_poly.entity_id
_entity_poly.type
_entity_poly.pdbx_seq_one_letter_code
_entity_poly.pdbx_strand_id
1 'polypeptide(L)'
;NEAILESETRLVEAQRLSHVGSWEWDITEDRITWSEELYRIYGLDPNDFAASYEAFLERVHPEDRERTDSSVRAALQTGEPFLFDERIVRPDGSVR
;
A
#
# COMPACT_ATOMS: atom_id res chain seq x y z
N ASN A 1 0.13 -12.92 25.01
CA ASN A 1 -0.87 -12.11 25.72
C ASN A 1 -2.13 -12.09 24.86
N GLU A 2 -3.21 -12.78 25.25
CA GLU A 2 -4.42 -12.96 24.43
C GLU A 2 -5.04 -11.64 23.94
N ALA A 3 -4.97 -10.58 24.76
CA ALA A 3 -5.50 -9.27 24.42
C ALA A 3 -4.87 -8.61 23.17
N ILE A 4 -3.60 -8.92 22.88
CA ILE A 4 -2.91 -8.39 21.69
C ILE A 4 -3.43 -9.09 20.44
N LEU A 5 -3.54 -10.42 20.48
CA LEU A 5 -4.03 -11.22 19.35
C LEU A 5 -5.49 -10.89 18.99
N GLU A 6 -6.33 -10.67 20.00
CA GLU A 6 -7.74 -10.30 19.79
C GLU A 6 -7.88 -8.86 19.24
N SER A 7 -6.96 -7.96 19.61
CA SER A 7 -6.90 -6.62 19.04
C SER A 7 -6.43 -6.63 17.59
N GLU A 8 -5.40 -7.41 17.27
CA GLU A 8 -4.88 -7.58 15.91
C GLU A 8 -5.95 -8.19 14.99
N THR A 9 -6.66 -9.21 15.47
CA THR A 9 -7.75 -9.85 14.70
C THR A 9 -8.86 -8.86 14.36
N ARG A 10 -9.30 -8.06 15.34
CA ARG A 10 -10.34 -7.04 15.12
C ARG A 10 -9.89 -5.94 14.15
N LEU A 11 -8.61 -5.54 14.20
CA LEU A 11 -8.05 -4.57 13.25
C LEU A 11 -8.03 -5.13 11.83
N VAL A 12 -7.60 -6.38 11.65
CA VAL A 12 -7.64 -7.06 10.35
C VAL A 12 -9.06 -7.11 9.82
N GLU A 13 -10.04 -7.56 10.62
CA GLU A 13 -11.45 -7.62 10.19
C GLU A 13 -12.01 -6.23 9.81
N ALA A 14 -11.68 -5.19 10.56
CA ALA A 14 -12.12 -3.83 10.27
C ALA A 14 -11.54 -3.31 8.94
N GLN A 15 -10.26 -3.57 8.67
CA GLN A 15 -9.63 -3.24 7.37
C GLN A 15 -10.34 -3.96 6.22
N ARG A 16 -10.62 -5.26 6.39
CA ARG A 16 -11.34 -6.08 5.39
C ARG A 16 -12.73 -5.54 5.08
N LEU A 17 -13.52 -5.21 6.10
CA LEU A 17 -14.90 -4.74 5.91
C LEU A 17 -14.96 -3.35 5.25
N SER A 18 -13.98 -2.49 5.54
CA SER A 18 -13.92 -1.12 5.02
C SER A 18 -13.20 -1.01 3.66
N HIS A 19 -12.59 -2.10 3.16
CA HIS A 19 -11.68 -2.09 2.01
C HIS A 19 -10.55 -1.06 2.16
N VAL A 20 -10.04 -0.92 3.38
CA VAL A 20 -8.93 -0.01 3.70
C VAL A 20 -7.66 -0.84 3.86
N GLY A 21 -6.75 -0.67 2.91
CA GLY A 21 -5.38 -1.17 3.00
C GLY A 21 -4.50 -0.19 3.78
N SER A 22 -3.44 -0.70 4.40
CA SER A 22 -2.42 0.12 5.05
C SER A 22 -1.04 -0.33 4.58
N TRP A 23 -0.10 0.61 4.57
CA TRP A 23 1.30 0.35 4.30
C TRP A 23 2.18 1.14 5.26
N GLU A 24 3.41 0.67 5.44
CA GLU A 24 4.45 1.35 6.20
C GLU A 24 5.76 1.26 5.42
N TRP A 25 6.54 2.33 5.42
CA TRP A 25 7.87 2.35 4.82
C TRP A 25 8.91 2.72 5.89
N ASP A 26 9.76 1.75 6.23
CA ASP A 26 10.99 2.01 6.94
C ASP A 26 12.03 2.51 5.94
N ILE A 27 12.24 3.83 5.91
CA ILE A 27 13.16 4.50 4.99
C ILE A 27 14.63 4.14 5.29
N THR A 28 14.95 3.77 6.53
CA THR A 28 16.33 3.47 6.93
C THR A 28 16.75 2.09 6.45
N GLU A 29 15.84 1.11 6.59
CA GLU A 29 16.05 -0.27 6.13
C GLU A 29 15.56 -0.50 4.70
N ASP A 30 14.99 0.52 4.07
CA ASP A 30 14.29 0.48 2.78
C ASP A 30 13.29 -0.68 2.67
N ARG A 31 12.51 -0.87 3.74
CA ARG A 31 11.53 -1.95 3.85
C ARG A 31 10.12 -1.40 3.82
N ILE A 32 9.32 -1.90 2.88
CA ILE A 32 7.89 -1.62 2.81
C ILE A 32 7.09 -2.82 3.29
N THR A 33 6.15 -2.57 4.19
CA THR A 33 5.20 -3.57 4.69
C THR A 33 3.80 -3.19 4.26
N TRP A 34 3.06 -4.14 3.70
CA TRP A 34 1.65 -3.97 3.30
C TRP A 34 0.76 -4.82 4.20
N SER A 35 -0.43 -4.32 4.53
CA SER A 35 -1.46 -5.17 5.15
C SER A 35 -2.04 -6.16 4.14
N GLU A 36 -2.57 -7.28 4.64
CA GLU A 36 -3.23 -8.29 3.81
C GLU A 36 -4.37 -7.70 2.94
N GLU A 37 -5.05 -6.66 3.45
CA GLU A 37 -6.11 -6.00 2.70
C GLU A 37 -5.54 -5.21 1.52
N LEU A 38 -4.39 -4.55 1.67
CA LEU A 38 -3.76 -3.83 0.57
C LEU A 38 -3.33 -4.77 -0.56
N TYR A 39 -2.80 -5.96 -0.23
CA TYR A 39 -2.57 -7.02 -1.22
C TYR A 39 -3.85 -7.40 -1.97
N ARG A 40 -4.97 -7.58 -1.26
CA ARG A 40 -6.28 -7.89 -1.88
C ARG A 40 -6.83 -6.75 -2.73
N ILE A 41 -6.62 -5.49 -2.33
CA ILE A 41 -6.98 -4.31 -3.13
C ILE A 41 -6.20 -4.32 -4.45
N TYR A 42 -4.91 -4.62 -4.43
CA TYR A 42 -4.04 -4.72 -5.61
C TYR A 42 -4.17 -6.04 -6.38
N GLY A 43 -4.91 -7.02 -5.86
CA GLY A 43 -5.06 -8.34 -6.49
C GLY A 43 -3.76 -9.15 -6.50
N LEU A 44 -2.93 -8.98 -5.48
CA LEU A 44 -1.61 -9.60 -5.36
C LEU A 44 -1.60 -10.69 -4.28
N ASP A 45 -0.76 -11.71 -4.47
CA ASP A 45 -0.43 -12.69 -3.45
C ASP A 45 0.81 -12.22 -2.67
N PRO A 46 0.76 -12.13 -1.33
CA PRO A 46 1.92 -11.73 -0.52
C PRO A 46 3.12 -12.68 -0.60
N ASN A 47 2.94 -13.92 -1.08
CA ASN A 47 4.03 -14.86 -1.29
C ASN A 47 4.76 -14.64 -2.62
N ASP A 48 4.08 -14.04 -3.60
CA ASP A 48 4.61 -13.83 -4.96
C ASP A 48 5.02 -12.38 -5.22
N PHE A 49 4.62 -11.45 -4.34
CA PHE A 49 4.94 -10.02 -4.46
C PHE A 49 5.78 -9.53 -3.29
N ALA A 50 7.01 -9.11 -3.61
CA ALA A 50 7.85 -8.37 -2.68
C ALA A 50 7.48 -6.88 -2.75
N ALA A 51 6.95 -6.34 -1.66
CA ALA A 51 6.62 -4.92 -1.59
C ALA A 51 7.89 -4.06 -1.57
N SER A 52 8.04 -3.22 -2.60
CA SER A 52 9.01 -2.13 -2.66
C SER A 52 8.33 -0.88 -3.21
N TYR A 53 9.00 0.27 -3.11
CA TYR A 53 8.46 1.51 -3.64
C TYR A 53 8.29 1.46 -5.16
N GLU A 54 9.27 0.88 -5.86
CA GLU A 54 9.25 0.66 -7.30
C GLU A 54 8.12 -0.31 -7.68
N ALA A 55 7.98 -1.41 -6.93
CA ALA A 55 6.94 -2.40 -7.18
C ALA A 55 5.53 -1.81 -6.98
N PHE A 56 5.35 -0.90 -6.01
CA PHE A 56 4.15 -0.09 -5.86
C PHE A 56 3.91 0.80 -7.10
N LEU A 57 4.92 1.59 -7.49
CA LEU A 57 4.80 2.56 -8.56
C LEU A 57 4.51 1.91 -9.92
N GLU A 58 5.03 0.70 -10.16
CA GLU A 58 4.71 -0.10 -11.35
C GLU A 58 3.22 -0.49 -11.43
N ARG A 59 2.53 -0.61 -10.29
CA ARG A 59 1.09 -0.89 -10.23
C ARG A 59 0.22 0.34 -10.34
N VAL A 60 0.79 1.54 -10.21
CA VAL A 60 0.07 2.78 -10.50
C VAL A 60 -0.11 2.90 -12.02
N HIS A 61 -1.29 3.35 -12.45
CA HIS A 61 -1.59 3.58 -13.86
C HIS A 61 -0.54 4.52 -14.49
N PRO A 62 -0.03 4.24 -15.70
CA PRO A 62 1.09 5.00 -16.29
C PRO A 62 0.92 6.52 -16.30
N GLU A 63 -0.30 7.00 -16.51
CA GLU A 63 -0.64 8.43 -16.49
C GLU A 63 -0.58 9.08 -15.11
N ASP A 64 -0.74 8.29 -14.03
CA ASP A 64 -0.76 8.79 -12.66
C ASP A 64 0.64 8.69 -12.00
N ARG A 65 1.53 7.84 -12.53
CA ARG A 65 2.83 7.51 -11.92
C ARG A 65 3.67 8.74 -11.57
N GLU A 66 3.82 9.69 -12.49
CA GLU A 66 4.65 10.87 -12.27
C GLU A 66 4.11 11.75 -11.14
N ARG A 67 2.78 11.92 -11.08
CA ARG A 67 2.12 12.69 -10.02
C ARG A 67 2.23 11.99 -8.66
N THR A 68 2.06 10.67 -8.63
CA THR A 68 2.20 9.86 -7.42
C THR A 68 3.64 9.90 -6.90
N ASP A 69 4.64 9.68 -7.77
CA ASP A 69 6.06 9.74 -7.41
C ASP A 69 6.45 11.11 -6.85
N SER A 70 6.03 12.18 -7.52
CA SER A 70 6.29 13.55 -7.07
C SER A 70 5.70 13.83 -5.69
N SER A 71 4.48 13.35 -5.42
CA SER A 71 3.79 13.56 -4.13
C SER A 71 4.49 12.82 -3.00
N VAL A 72 4.90 11.56 -3.22
CA VAL A 72 5.65 10.78 -2.23
C VAL A 72 7.02 11.41 -1.96
N ARG A 73 7.75 11.83 -3.01
CA ARG A 73 9.04 12.51 -2.85
C ARG A 73 8.93 13.80 -2.05
N ALA A 74 7.90 14.60 -2.31
CA ALA A 74 7.66 15.83 -1.54
C ALA A 74 7.42 15.53 -0.05
N ALA A 75 6.65 14.48 0.26
CA ALA A 75 6.41 14.04 1.64
C ALA A 75 7.68 13.54 2.32
N LEU A 76 8.53 12.78 1.61
CA LEU A 76 9.83 12.34 2.13
C LEU A 76 10.77 13.51 2.44
N GLN A 77 10.69 14.60 1.68
CA GLN A 77 11.53 15.78 1.88
C GLN A 77 11.01 16.70 3.00
N THR A 78 9.70 16.83 3.12
CA THR A 78 9.06 17.83 4.00
C THR A 78 8.56 17.25 5.32
N GLY A 79 8.29 15.95 5.36
CA GLY A 79 7.62 15.29 6.48
C GLY A 79 6.12 15.59 6.57
N GLU A 80 5.57 16.34 5.62
CA GLU A 80 4.15 16.71 5.62
C GLU A 80 3.27 15.57 5.11
N PRO A 81 2.05 15.39 5.67
CA PRO A 81 1.09 14.43 5.15
C PRO A 81 0.72 14.73 3.70
N PHE A 82 0.54 13.67 2.91
CA PHE A 82 0.05 13.77 1.54
C PHE A 82 -1.23 12.97 1.36
N LEU A 83 -2.02 13.38 0.36
CA LEU A 83 -3.19 12.67 -0.11
C LEU A 83 -3.17 12.72 -1.64
N PHE A 84 -3.36 11.58 -2.27
CA PHE A 84 -3.58 11.49 -3.70
C PHE A 84 -4.64 10.43 -3.98
N ASP A 85 -5.34 10.59 -5.10
CA ASP A 85 -6.14 9.54 -5.71
C ASP A 85 -5.37 9.01 -6.91
N GLU A 86 -5.11 7.72 -6.97
CA GLU A 86 -4.46 7.05 -8.09
C GLU A 86 -5.30 5.89 -8.62
N ARG A 87 -5.22 5.66 -9.94
CA ARG A 87 -5.72 4.43 -10.54
C ARG A 87 -4.66 3.33 -10.39
N ILE A 88 -5.08 2.13 -10.03
CA ILE A 88 -4.19 0.97 -9.92
C ILE A 88 -4.46 -0.02 -11.06
N VAL A 89 -3.40 -0.66 -11.54
CA VAL A 89 -3.44 -1.72 -12.56
C VAL A 89 -3.12 -3.05 -11.90
N ARG A 90 -4.12 -3.94 -11.87
CA ARG A 90 -4.02 -5.27 -11.29
C ARG A 90 -3.31 -6.25 -12.23
N PRO A 91 -2.80 -7.41 -11.73
CA PRO A 91 -2.17 -8.43 -12.58
C PRO A 91 -3.04 -8.92 -13.75
N ASP A 92 -4.37 -8.93 -13.58
CA ASP A 92 -5.33 -9.33 -14.61
C ASP A 92 -5.59 -8.23 -15.66
N GLY A 93 -4.94 -7.08 -15.54
CA GLY A 93 -5.09 -5.93 -16.43
C GLY A 93 -6.28 -5.03 -16.10
N SER A 94 -7.07 -5.36 -15.08
CA SER A 94 -8.16 -4.49 -14.64
C SER A 94 -7.61 -3.22 -13.98
N VAL A 95 -8.31 -2.11 -14.22
CA VAL A 95 -8.02 -0.81 -13.60
C VAL A 95 -9.06 -0.54 -12.53
N ARG A 96 -8.60 -0.15 -11.34
CA ARG A 96 -9.45 0.23 -10.20
C ARG A 96 -9.14 1.64 -9.74
#